data_AF-A0A519T8M6-F1
#
_entry.id   AF-A0A519T8M6-F1
#
_cell.length_a   1.000
_cell.length_b   1.000
_cell.length_c   1.000
_cell.angle_alpha   90.00
_cell.angle_beta   90.00
_cell.angle_gamma   90.00
#
_symmetry.space_group_name_H-M   'P 1'
#
loop_
_entity.id
_entity.type
_entity.pdbx_description
1 polymer ?
#
loop_
_entity_poly.entity_id
_entity_poly.type
_entity_poly.pdbx_seq_one_letter_code
_entity_poly.pdbx_strand_id
1 'polypeptide(L)'
;MKKTASGPHRFSSLAEAHHALGLSQPQHPLISIHDATAHPVPVTPGHGPHVLSFYKIALKTGGGGQLAYGQGYYDFTEGSLLLAAPNQVLGGASEVGCQGGVVLLVHPDFLLGYPLAKT
;
A
#
# COMPACT_ATOMS: atom_id res chain seq x y z
N MET A 1 -15.91 11.42 -25.12
CA MET A 1 -15.93 11.83 -23.69
C MET A 1 -14.48 11.88 -23.22
N LYS A 2 -13.94 13.05 -22.87
CA LYS A 2 -12.54 13.19 -22.43
C LYS A 2 -12.39 12.56 -21.05
N LYS A 3 -11.72 11.42 -20.96
CA LYS A 3 -11.32 10.80 -19.69
C LYS A 3 -10.30 11.75 -19.07
N THR A 4 -10.70 12.54 -18.08
CA THR A 4 -9.78 13.41 -17.33
C THR A 4 -8.79 12.48 -16.65
N ALA A 5 -7.60 12.32 -17.23
CA ALA A 5 -6.52 11.54 -16.64
C ALA A 5 -5.97 12.33 -15.44
N SER A 6 -6.70 12.25 -14.32
CA SER A 6 -6.15 12.65 -13.02
C SER A 6 -4.91 11.80 -12.79
N GLY A 7 -3.77 12.45 -12.55
CA GLY A 7 -2.53 11.77 -12.18
C GLY A 7 -2.72 10.91 -10.92
N PRO A 8 -1.72 10.08 -10.58
CA PRO A 8 -1.85 9.20 -9.44
C PRO A 8 -2.00 9.99 -8.14
N HIS A 9 -2.93 9.59 -7.28
CA HIS A 9 -3.15 10.26 -6.01
C HIS A 9 -1.97 10.01 -5.07
N ARG A 10 -1.43 11.04 -4.44
CA ARG A 10 -0.23 10.92 -3.61
C ARG A 10 -0.59 11.00 -2.14
N PHE A 11 -0.19 9.98 -1.39
CA PHE A 11 -0.27 9.97 0.07
C PHE A 11 1.06 10.46 0.67
N SER A 12 0.96 11.49 1.50
CA SER A 12 2.08 12.19 2.11
C SER A 12 2.43 11.60 3.47
N SER A 13 1.45 11.05 4.17
CA SER A 13 1.58 10.56 5.55
C SER A 13 0.83 9.25 5.78
N LEU A 14 1.22 8.54 6.84
CA LEU A 14 0.55 7.30 7.26
C LEU A 14 -0.90 7.58 7.68
N ALA A 15 -1.15 8.72 8.34
CA ALA A 15 -2.48 9.16 8.76
C ALA A 15 -3.43 9.38 7.57
N GLU A 16 -2.94 10.00 6.50
CA GLU A 16 -3.71 10.24 5.27
C GLU A 16 -4.10 8.92 4.59
N ALA A 17 -3.16 7.97 4.50
CA ALA A 17 -3.44 6.65 3.96
C ALA A 17 -4.41 5.85 4.82
N HIS A 18 -4.27 5.88 6.15
CA HIS A 18 -5.22 5.24 7.06
C HIS A 18 -6.64 5.80 6.89
N HIS A 19 -6.77 7.13 6.84
CA HIS A 19 -8.05 7.79 6.63
C HIS A 19 -8.70 7.40 5.30
N ALA A 20 -7.94 7.36 4.21
CA ALA A 20 -8.43 6.95 2.89
C ALA A 20 -8.89 5.48 2.85
N LEU A 21 -8.25 4.61 3.65
CA LEU A 21 -8.61 3.21 3.78
C LEU A 21 -9.72 2.95 4.83
N GLY A 22 -10.25 3.99 5.48
CA GLY A 22 -11.26 3.86 6.53
C GLY A 22 -10.72 3.21 7.82
N LEU A 23 -9.41 3.21 8.03
CA LEU A 23 -8.74 2.67 9.21
C LEU A 23 -8.72 3.71 10.34
N SER A 24 -8.57 3.21 11.57
CA SER A 24 -8.24 4.07 12.71
C SER A 24 -6.90 4.77 12.48
N GLN A 25 -6.73 5.94 13.12
CA GLN A 25 -5.47 6.67 13.03
C GLN A 25 -4.29 5.81 13.53
N PRO A 26 -3.12 5.88 12.87
CA PRO A 26 -1.97 5.11 13.29
C PRO A 26 -1.52 5.53 14.69
N GLN A 27 -1.10 4.57 15.52
CA GLN A 27 -0.64 4.85 16.89
C GLN A 27 0.70 5.60 16.92
N HIS A 28 1.49 5.50 15.85
CA HIS A 28 2.76 6.19 15.70
C HIS A 28 2.83 6.91 14.35
N PRO A 29 3.35 8.16 14.29
CA PRO A 29 3.35 8.94 13.04
C PRO A 29 4.27 8.38 11.95
N LEU A 30 5.35 7.67 12.34
CA LEU A 30 6.38 7.19 11.41
C LEU A 30 6.31 5.69 11.09
N ILE A 31 5.52 4.90 11.82
CA ILE A 31 5.41 3.46 11.59
C ILE A 31 4.01 3.00 11.94
N SER A 32 3.45 2.11 11.14
CA SER A 32 2.12 1.55 11.38
C SER A 32 2.06 0.11 10.89
N ILE A 33 1.38 -0.73 11.65
CA ILE A 33 1.07 -2.10 11.28
C ILE A 33 -0.44 -2.28 11.25
N HIS A 34 -0.92 -2.96 10.22
CA HIS A 34 -2.32 -3.24 10.01
C HIS A 34 -2.49 -4.72 9.65
N ASP A 35 -3.31 -5.42 10.41
CA ASP A 35 -3.70 -6.79 10.15
C ASP A 35 -5.00 -6.82 9.33
N ALA A 36 -4.86 -7.18 8.05
CA ALA A 36 -5.97 -7.26 7.12
C ALA A 36 -6.84 -8.50 7.35
N THR A 37 -6.43 -9.47 8.19
CA THR A 37 -7.27 -10.59 8.62
C THR A 37 -8.30 -10.16 9.65
N ALA A 38 -7.89 -9.37 10.64
CA ALA A 38 -8.74 -8.88 11.72
C ALA A 38 -9.62 -7.69 11.28
N HIS A 39 -9.08 -6.86 10.39
CA HIS A 39 -9.73 -5.65 9.90
C HIS A 39 -9.63 -5.59 8.38
N PRO A 40 -10.46 -6.35 7.65
CA PRO A 40 -10.43 -6.32 6.19
C PRO A 40 -10.75 -4.92 5.69
N VAL A 41 -9.83 -4.35 4.90
CA VAL A 41 -10.08 -3.09 4.19
C VAL A 41 -11.12 -3.37 3.11
N PRO A 42 -12.22 -2.61 3.07
CA PRO A 42 -13.23 -2.80 2.03
C PRO A 42 -12.57 -2.67 0.66
N VAL A 43 -12.79 -3.67 -0.20
CA VAL A 43 -12.41 -3.63 -1.62
C VAL A 43 -13.23 -2.53 -2.25
N THR A 44 -12.74 -1.29 -2.14
CA THR A 44 -13.42 -0.15 -2.74
C THR A 44 -12.87 -0.09 -4.16
N PRO A 45 -13.67 -0.49 -5.17
CA PRO A 45 -13.18 -0.46 -6.54
C PRO A 45 -13.00 1.00 -6.92
N GLY A 46 -11.76 1.43 -7.15
CA GLY A 46 -11.52 2.76 -7.72
C GLY A 46 -10.61 3.71 -6.97
N HIS A 47 -9.78 3.25 -6.04
CA HIS A 47 -8.54 4.00 -5.83
C HIS A 47 -7.73 3.81 -7.12
N GLY A 48 -7.71 4.85 -7.96
CA GLY A 48 -6.85 4.90 -9.13
C GLY A 48 -5.38 4.65 -8.74
N PRO A 49 -4.47 4.66 -9.72
CA PRO A 49 -3.05 4.57 -9.40
C PRO A 49 -2.69 5.60 -8.32
N HIS A 50 -1.92 5.20 -7.32
CA HIS A 50 -1.54 6.07 -6.21
C HIS A 50 -0.04 5.98 -5.94
N VAL A 51 0.50 6.96 -5.25
CA VAL A 51 1.91 7.05 -4.88
C VAL A 51 2.00 7.22 -3.38
N LEU A 52 2.88 6.46 -2.73
CA LEU A 52 3.18 6.59 -1.31
C LEU A 52 4.49 7.34 -1.12
N SER A 53 4.55 8.27 -0.18
CA SER A 53 5.80 8.93 0.22
C SER A 53 6.60 8.14 1.27
N PHE A 54 6.19 6.89 1.52
CA PHE A 54 6.73 6.01 2.56
C PHE A 54 6.79 4.57 2.06
N TYR A 55 7.57 3.73 2.74
CA TYR A 55 7.69 2.32 2.40
C TYR A 55 6.41 1.57 2.74
N LYS A 56 6.02 0.63 1.89
CA LYS A 56 4.92 -0.30 2.12
C LYS A 56 5.41 -1.73 1.96
N ILE A 57 5.23 -2.52 3.00
CA ILE A 57 5.54 -3.94 3.04
C ILE A 57 4.21 -4.63 3.30
N ALA A 58 3.71 -5.41 2.34
CA ALA A 58 2.43 -6.11 2.49
C ALA A 58 2.64 -7.59 2.27
N LEU A 59 2.49 -8.37 3.34
CA LEU A 59 2.32 -9.80 3.26
C LEU A 59 0.84 -10.05 2.95
N LYS A 60 0.55 -10.62 1.79
CA LYS A 60 -0.79 -11.05 1.41
C LYS A 60 -0.87 -12.56 1.53
N THR A 61 -1.85 -13.07 2.26
CA THR A 61 -2.07 -14.52 2.45
C THR A 61 -3.45 -14.88 1.94
N GLY A 62 -3.50 -15.69 0.88
CA GLY A 62 -4.76 -16.12 0.26
C GLY A 62 -5.50 -14.98 -0.48
N GLY A 63 -6.46 -15.37 -1.31
CA GLY A 63 -7.38 -14.44 -1.96
C GLY A 63 -7.20 -14.23 -3.47
N GLY A 64 -6.27 -14.93 -4.13
CA GLY A 64 -6.19 -15.07 -5.61
C GLY A 64 -6.26 -13.77 -6.42
N GLY A 65 -5.15 -13.35 -7.04
CA GLY A 65 -5.22 -12.18 -7.93
C GLY A 65 -3.86 -11.65 -8.37
N GLN A 66 -3.91 -10.69 -9.29
CA GLN A 66 -2.75 -9.98 -9.81
C GLN A 66 -2.78 -8.51 -9.38
N LEU A 67 -1.63 -7.98 -8.93
CA LEU A 67 -1.46 -6.55 -8.68
C LEU A 67 -0.54 -5.95 -9.74
N ALA A 68 -0.95 -4.83 -10.33
CA ALA A 68 -0.05 -4.04 -11.16
C ALA A 68 0.99 -3.32 -10.28
N TYR A 69 2.27 -3.49 -10.62
CA TYR A 69 3.39 -2.85 -9.93
C TYR A 69 4.40 -2.34 -10.97
N GLY A 70 4.54 -1.00 -11.06
CA GLY A 70 5.31 -0.38 -12.13
C GLY A 70 4.75 -0.74 -13.52
N GLN A 71 5.54 -1.40 -14.36
CA GLN A 71 5.13 -1.90 -15.68
C GLN A 71 4.77 -3.40 -15.70
N GLY A 72 4.81 -4.09 -14.55
CA GLY A 72 4.59 -5.53 -14.45
C GLY A 72 3.37 -5.92 -13.60
N TYR A 73 3.16 -7.23 -13.47
CA TYR A 73 2.13 -7.83 -12.62
C TYR A 73 2.77 -8.77 -11.60
N TYR A 74 2.34 -8.67 -10.35
CA TYR A 74 2.67 -9.61 -9.29
C TYR A 74 1.52 -10.59 -9.08
N ASP A 75 1.84 -11.89 -9.06
CA ASP A 75 0.89 -12.96 -8.72
C ASP A 75 0.86 -13.19 -7.20
N PHE A 76 -0.33 -13.19 -6.63
CA PHE A 76 -0.58 -13.43 -5.19
C PHE A 76 -1.34 -14.74 -4.92
N THR A 77 -1.43 -15.65 -5.89
CA THR A 77 -2.28 -16.85 -5.81
C THR A 77 -1.97 -17.72 -4.59
N GLU A 78 -0.70 -17.92 -4.22
CA GLU A 78 -0.28 -18.70 -3.04
C GLU A 78 0.08 -17.84 -1.82
N GLY A 79 -0.27 -16.55 -1.87
CA GLY A 79 0.28 -15.54 -0.99
C GLY A 79 1.62 -15.02 -1.48
N SER A 80 1.90 -13.76 -1.21
CA SER A 80 3.11 -13.10 -1.71
C SER A 80 3.42 -11.85 -0.88
N LEU A 81 4.69 -11.44 -0.93
CA LEU A 81 5.20 -10.26 -0.26
C LEU A 81 5.40 -9.13 -1.28
N LEU A 82 4.64 -8.06 -1.12
CA LEU A 82 4.83 -6.82 -1.87
C LEU A 82 5.73 -5.87 -1.08
N LEU A 83 6.82 -5.43 -1.71
CA LEU A 83 7.74 -4.42 -1.19
C LEU A 83 7.71 -3.21 -2.12
N ALA A 84 7.27 -2.07 -1.60
CA ALA A 84 7.23 -0.81 -2.34
C ALA A 84 8.03 0.26 -1.60
N ALA A 85 8.92 0.91 -2.34
CA ALA A 85 9.66 2.08 -1.92
C ALA A 85 8.84 3.37 -2.09
N PRO A 86 9.20 4.45 -1.39
CA PRO A 86 8.63 5.77 -1.59
C PRO A 86 8.67 6.21 -3.06
N ASN A 87 7.67 6.98 -3.48
CA ASN A 87 7.51 7.54 -4.82
C ASN A 87 7.22 6.53 -5.94
N GLN A 88 6.97 5.26 -5.61
CA GLN A 88 6.51 4.29 -6.60
C GLN A 88 5.00 4.38 -6.82
N VAL A 89 4.59 4.16 -8.07
CA VAL A 89 3.18 4.10 -8.46
C VAL A 89 2.64 2.69 -8.19
N LEU A 90 1.58 2.62 -7.41
CA LEU A 90 0.88 1.40 -7.01
C LEU A 90 -0.56 1.40 -7.57
N GLY A 91 -1.05 0.22 -7.95
CA GLY A 91 -2.42 0.03 -8.43
C GLY A 91 -2.59 0.20 -9.94
N GLY A 92 -3.85 0.19 -10.42
CA GLY A 92 -4.19 0.36 -11.83
C GLY A 92 -4.76 -0.89 -12.53
N ALA A 93 -4.67 -2.07 -11.92
CA ALA A 93 -5.41 -3.26 -12.31
C ALA A 93 -6.48 -3.58 -11.27
N SER A 94 -7.45 -4.43 -11.63
CA SER A 94 -8.51 -4.91 -10.72
C SER A 94 -7.87 -5.59 -9.50
N GLU A 95 -7.61 -4.82 -8.45
CA GLU A 95 -7.12 -5.35 -7.19
C GLU A 95 -8.19 -6.27 -6.63
N VAL A 96 -7.98 -7.57 -6.78
CA VAL A 96 -8.82 -8.57 -6.14
C VAL A 96 -8.55 -8.45 -4.64
N GLY A 97 -9.63 -8.38 -3.86
CA GLY A 97 -9.56 -8.19 -2.42
C GLY A 97 -8.61 -9.16 -1.76
N CYS A 98 -7.77 -8.64 -0.87
CA CYS A 98 -6.94 -9.48 -0.03
C CYS A 98 -7.79 -9.99 1.14
N GLN A 99 -7.95 -11.31 1.26
CA GLN A 99 -8.74 -11.91 2.35
C GLN A 99 -7.96 -12.01 3.67
N GLY A 100 -6.63 -11.83 3.61
CA GLY A 100 -5.79 -11.85 4.79
C GLY A 100 -4.39 -11.33 4.53
N GLY A 101 -3.66 -11.05 5.61
CA GLY A 101 -2.29 -10.59 5.56
C GLY A 101 -1.98 -9.46 6.51
N VAL A 102 -0.73 -9.01 6.50
CA VAL A 102 -0.24 -7.91 7.34
C VAL A 102 0.41 -6.86 6.46
N VAL A 103 0.04 -5.59 6.69
CA VAL A 103 0.63 -4.44 6.03
C VAL A 103 1.42 -3.63 7.05
N LEU A 104 2.69 -3.39 6.75
CA LEU A 104 3.60 -2.54 7.49
C LEU A 104 3.92 -1.31 6.64
N LEU A 105 3.67 -0.13 7.19
CA LEU A 105 3.99 1.16 6.61
C LEU A 105 5.13 1.81 7.41
N VAL A 106 6.16 2.27 6.74
CA VAL A 106 7.34 2.88 7.39
C VAL A 106 7.68 4.19 6.69
N HIS A 107 7.57 5.29 7.43
CA HIS A 107 8.04 6.59 6.94
C HIS A 107 9.57 6.58 6.85
N PRO A 108 10.20 7.18 5.81
CA PRO A 108 11.66 7.20 5.69
C PRO A 108 12.36 7.78 6.93
N ASP A 109 11.72 8.77 7.57
CA ASP A 109 12.22 9.38 8.79
C ASP A 109 12.39 8.39 9.96
N PHE A 110 11.66 7.28 9.97
CA PHE A 110 11.83 6.23 10.98
C PHE A 110 13.23 5.60 10.93
N LEU A 111 13.87 5.62 9.75
CA LEU A 111 15.19 5.04 9.52
C LEU A 111 16.32 6.05 9.76
N LEU A 112 16.01 7.34 9.96
CA LEU A 112 17.03 8.37 10.19
C LEU A 112 17.85 8.02 11.44
N GLY A 113 19.17 8.17 11.33
CA GLY A 113 20.12 7.79 12.38
C GLY A 113 20.58 6.33 12.34
N TYR A 114 19.96 5.47 11.53
CA TYR A 114 20.37 4.08 11.34
C TYR A 114 21.19 3.88 10.05
N PRO A 115 22.07 2.86 9.98
CA PRO A 115 22.81 2.54 8.75
C PRO A 115 21.91 2.33 7.52
N LEU A 116 20.68 1.84 7.73
CA LEU A 116 19.71 1.55 6.65
C LEU A 116 19.22 2.82 5.92
N ALA A 117 19.33 4.01 6.52
CA ALA A 117 19.00 5.26 5.83
C ALA A 117 20.11 5.78 4.90
N LYS A 118 21.28 5.11 4.85
CA LYS A 118 22.45 5.57 4.07
C LYS A 118 22.57 4.93 2.68
N THR A 119 21.74 3.95 2.36
CA THR A 119 21.65 3.29 1.04
C THR A 119 20.76 4.07 0.11
#